data_AF-A0A1R3G230-F1
#
_entry.id   AF-A0A1R3G230-F1
#
_cell.length_a   1.000
_cell.length_b   1.000
_cell.length_c   1.000
_cell.angle_alpha   90.00
_cell.angle_beta   90.00
_cell.angle_gamma   90.00
#
_symmetry.space_group_name_H-M   'P 1'
#
loop_
_entity.id
_entity.type
_entity.pdbx_description
1 polymer ?
#
loop_
_entity_poly.entity_id
_entity_poly.type
_entity_poly.pdbx_seq_one_letter_code
_entity_poly.pdbx_strand_id
1 'polypeptide(L)'
;MSQSLPANLPPRNILAQSTQRYISLLKTQLSIAYPTENLEHSSQLDRDPVLKLVVGLIIVISKRSCPSEEDCSQLLDEWLHFGLYELPLLHDCKEMVRDRSFLERLYQGGIVNFFPPVLALEELKEDYMS
;
A
#
# COMPACT_ATOMS: atom_id res chain seq x y z
N MET A 1 -24.30 12.11 8.43
CA MET A 1 -23.42 11.75 9.56
C MET A 1 -22.02 12.15 9.15
N SER A 2 -21.45 13.16 9.81
CA SER A 2 -20.16 13.75 9.45
C SER A 2 -19.06 12.89 10.07
N GLN A 3 -18.42 12.02 9.29
CA GLN A 3 -17.22 11.34 9.75
C GLN A 3 -16.08 12.36 9.82
N SER A 4 -15.47 12.44 10.99
CA SER A 4 -14.31 13.27 11.30
C SER A 4 -13.11 12.85 10.45
N LEU A 5 -12.53 13.81 9.72
CA LEU A 5 -11.21 13.70 9.08
C LEU A 5 -10.17 13.16 10.09
N PRO A 6 -9.19 12.34 9.67
CA PRO A 6 -8.13 11.86 10.55
C PRO A 6 -7.23 13.06 10.93
N ALA A 7 -7.54 13.69 12.07
CA ALA A 7 -6.98 14.97 12.49
C ALA A 7 -5.52 14.91 12.97
N ASN A 8 -4.83 13.76 12.88
CA ASN A 8 -3.51 13.56 13.50
C ASN A 8 -2.44 12.96 12.56
N LEU A 9 -2.70 12.79 11.26
CA LEU A 9 -1.68 12.26 10.36
C LEU A 9 -0.63 13.34 10.02
N PRO A 10 0.67 13.01 10.08
CA PRO A 10 1.74 13.96 9.76
C PRO A 10 1.67 14.40 8.30
N PRO A 11 2.03 15.66 7.98
CA PRO A 11 2.05 16.12 6.60
C PRO A 11 3.12 15.37 5.80
N ARG A 12 2.84 15.13 4.51
CA ARG A 12 3.68 14.26 3.67
C ARG A 12 5.15 14.70 3.61
N ASN A 13 5.43 16.00 3.65
CA ASN A 13 6.77 16.56 3.48
C ASN A 13 7.73 16.26 4.64
N ILE A 14 7.22 15.86 5.81
CA ILE A 14 8.06 15.46 6.95
C ILE A 14 8.27 13.95 7.04
N LEU A 15 7.60 13.16 6.19
CA LEU A 15 7.72 11.71 6.17
C LEU A 15 9.00 11.26 5.46
N ALA A 16 9.46 10.06 5.81
CA ALA A 16 10.56 9.39 5.10
C ALA A 16 10.26 9.27 3.60
N GLN A 17 11.31 9.33 2.77
CA GLN A 17 11.16 9.34 1.31
C GLN A 17 10.49 8.06 0.80
N SER A 18 10.76 6.93 1.46
CA SER A 18 10.09 5.62 1.30
C SER A 18 8.57 5.75 1.46
N THR A 19 8.09 6.24 2.61
CA THR A 19 6.68 6.47 2.91
C THR A 19 6.03 7.42 1.91
N GLN A 20 6.72 8.49 1.53
CA GLN A 20 6.23 9.42 0.52
C GLN A 20 6.03 8.75 -0.85
N ARG A 21 6.86 7.77 -1.23
CA ARG A 21 6.69 7.00 -2.47
C ARG A 21 5.45 6.12 -2.40
N TYR A 22 5.24 5.39 -1.30
CA TYR A 22 4.04 4.58 -1.10
C TYR A 22 2.76 5.42 -1.13
N ILE A 23 2.76 6.58 -0.46
CA ILE A 23 1.65 7.53 -0.52
C ILE A 23 1.39 7.98 -1.95
N SER A 24 2.43 8.38 -2.69
CA SER A 24 2.29 8.78 -4.09
C SER A 24 1.70 7.68 -4.96
N LEU A 25 2.14 6.44 -4.76
CA LEU A 25 1.64 5.28 -5.46
C LEU A 25 0.15 5.07 -5.18
N LEU A 26 -0.24 5.04 -3.91
CA LEU A 26 -1.62 4.82 -3.48
C LEU A 26 -2.54 5.94 -3.96
N LYS A 27 -2.11 7.21 -3.89
CA LYS A 27 -2.85 8.35 -4.45
C LYS A 27 -3.15 8.18 -5.93
N THR A 28 -2.15 7.77 -6.72
CA THR A 28 -2.32 7.54 -8.17
C THR A 28 -3.29 6.39 -8.44
N GLN A 29 -3.11 5.27 -7.75
CA GLN A 29 -3.90 4.05 -7.94
C GLN A 29 -5.37 4.23 -7.54
N LEU A 30 -5.60 4.86 -6.39
CA LEU A 30 -6.94 4.99 -5.80
C LEU A 30 -7.63 6.30 -6.23
N SER A 31 -6.90 7.23 -6.86
CA SER A 31 -7.38 8.58 -7.15
C SER A 31 -7.85 9.33 -5.89
N ILE A 32 -7.11 9.19 -4.79
CA ILE A 32 -7.40 9.83 -3.50
C ILE A 32 -6.28 10.78 -3.05
N ALA A 33 -6.57 11.61 -2.05
CA ALA A 33 -5.68 12.59 -1.45
C ALA A 33 -5.25 12.21 -0.03
N TYR A 34 -3.93 12.08 0.17
CA TYR A 34 -3.34 12.04 1.51
C TYR A 34 -3.32 13.45 2.15
N PRO A 35 -3.62 13.61 3.45
CA PRO A 35 -4.16 12.61 4.39
C PRO A 35 -5.70 12.64 4.51
N THR A 36 -6.40 13.40 3.67
CA THR A 36 -7.81 13.76 3.88
C THR A 36 -8.82 12.74 3.39
N GLU A 37 -8.44 11.89 2.44
CA GLU A 37 -9.30 10.88 1.80
C GLU A 37 -8.77 9.48 2.08
N ASN A 38 -9.67 8.51 2.24
CA ASN A 38 -9.36 7.11 2.54
C ASN A 38 -9.97 6.18 1.47
N LEU A 39 -9.99 4.86 1.71
CA LEU A 39 -10.53 3.90 0.73
C LEU A 39 -12.00 4.14 0.39
N GLU A 40 -12.83 4.58 1.33
CA GLU A 40 -14.26 4.84 1.08
C GLU A 40 -14.50 5.95 0.05
N HIS A 41 -13.49 6.80 -0.17
CA HIS A 41 -13.54 7.90 -1.13
C HIS A 41 -13.07 7.48 -2.53
N SER A 42 -12.54 6.28 -2.69
CA SER A 42 -11.99 5.81 -3.96
C SER A 42 -13.06 5.17 -4.84
N SER A 43 -13.49 5.90 -5.88
CA SER A 43 -14.37 5.34 -6.92
C SER A 43 -13.71 4.22 -7.75
N GLN A 44 -12.39 4.03 -7.62
CA GLN A 44 -11.67 2.95 -8.32
C GLN A 44 -11.93 1.59 -7.67
N LEU A 45 -12.10 1.55 -6.34
CA LEU A 45 -12.40 0.31 -5.62
C LEU A 45 -13.78 -0.26 -5.98
N ASP A 46 -14.75 0.62 -6.24
CA ASP A 46 -16.08 0.20 -6.71
C ASP A 46 -16.03 -0.48 -8.09
N ARG A 47 -15.02 -0.13 -8.90
CA ARG A 47 -14.85 -0.64 -10.27
C ARG A 47 -13.97 -1.87 -10.33
N ASP A 48 -12.96 -1.95 -9.47
CA ASP A 48 -12.07 -3.11 -9.39
C ASP A 48 -11.82 -3.53 -7.94
N PRO A 49 -12.51 -4.56 -7.43
CA PRO A 49 -12.28 -5.06 -6.07
C PRO A 49 -10.88 -5.66 -5.88
N VAL A 50 -10.18 -6.04 -6.96
CA VAL A 50 -8.78 -6.50 -6.88
C VAL A 50 -7.84 -5.39 -6.44
N LEU A 51 -8.20 -4.12 -6.68
CA LEU A 51 -7.43 -2.98 -6.23
C LEU A 51 -7.32 -2.92 -4.70
N LYS A 52 -8.34 -3.41 -3.96
CA LYS A 52 -8.26 -3.54 -2.50
C LYS A 52 -7.16 -4.52 -2.09
N LEU A 53 -7.02 -5.63 -2.80
CA LEU A 53 -5.96 -6.62 -2.56
C LEU A 53 -4.58 -6.04 -2.90
N VAL A 54 -4.46 -5.27 -3.98
CA VAL A 54 -3.23 -4.53 -4.33
C VAL A 54 -2.82 -3.57 -3.23
N VAL A 55 -3.77 -2.80 -2.68
CA VAL A 55 -3.50 -1.90 -1.55
C VAL A 55 -3.01 -2.67 -0.32
N GLY A 56 -3.69 -3.76 0.04
CA GLY A 56 -3.27 -4.61 1.16
C GLY A 56 -1.86 -5.15 0.98
N LEU A 57 -1.52 -5.58 -0.23
CA LEU A 57 -0.16 -6.02 -0.58
C LEU A 57 0.88 -4.89 -0.40
N ILE A 58 0.58 -3.66 -0.86
CA ILE A 58 1.47 -2.51 -0.71
C ILE A 58 1.73 -2.20 0.77
N ILE A 59 0.69 -2.25 1.62
CA ILE A 59 0.83 -2.04 3.06
C ILE A 59 1.75 -3.11 3.67
N VAL A 60 1.54 -4.39 3.35
CA VAL A 60 2.36 -5.50 3.85
C VAL A 60 3.82 -5.38 3.39
N ILE A 61 4.07 -4.99 2.14
CA ILE A 61 5.42 -4.79 1.61
C ILE A 61 6.11 -3.61 2.31
N SER A 62 5.39 -2.50 2.53
CA SER A 62 5.95 -1.33 3.22
C SER A 62 6.47 -1.65 4.63
N LYS A 63 5.82 -2.58 5.33
CA LYS A 63 6.26 -3.09 6.64
C LYS A 63 7.61 -3.79 6.58
N ARG A 64 7.89 -4.49 5.48
CA ARG A 64 9.11 -5.29 5.31
C ARG A 64 10.28 -4.49 4.79
N SER A 65 10.04 -3.54 3.89
CA SER A 65 11.11 -2.72 3.32
C SER A 65 11.66 -1.67 4.30
N CYS A 66 10.93 -1.34 5.37
CA CYS A 66 11.37 -0.35 6.36
C CYS A 66 11.07 -0.81 7.80
N PRO A 67 11.81 -1.80 8.34
CA PRO A 67 11.60 -2.32 9.69
C PRO A 67 12.07 -1.37 10.80
N SER A 68 12.83 -0.31 10.47
CA SER A 68 13.39 0.66 11.43
C SER A 68 12.76 2.06 11.35
N GLU A 69 11.90 2.33 10.37
CA GLU A 69 11.21 3.62 10.25
C GLU A 69 9.87 3.52 10.97
N GLU A 70 9.53 4.52 11.80
CA GLU A 70 8.24 4.64 12.49
C GLU A 70 7.09 4.19 11.57
N ASP A 71 6.37 3.17 12.02
CA ASP A 71 5.66 2.17 11.22
C ASP A 71 4.96 2.74 9.97
N CYS A 72 5.67 2.77 8.84
CA CYS A 72 5.14 3.19 7.54
C CYS A 72 3.84 2.44 7.21
N SER A 73 3.83 1.13 7.49
CA SER A 73 2.64 0.29 7.29
C SER A 73 1.46 0.67 8.19
N GLN A 74 1.72 1.08 9.44
CA GLN A 74 0.69 1.55 10.35
C GLN A 74 0.14 2.89 9.88
N LEU A 75 1.00 3.81 9.47
CA LEU A 75 0.57 5.11 8.92
C LEU A 75 -0.32 4.91 7.67
N LEU A 76 0.04 3.98 6.79
CA LEU A 76 -0.76 3.67 5.61
C LEU A 76 -2.09 3.00 5.95
N ASP A 77 -2.10 2.07 6.91
CA ASP A 77 -3.33 1.43 7.41
C ASP A 77 -4.28 2.44 8.06
N GLU A 78 -3.74 3.30 8.93
CA GLU A 78 -4.46 4.38 9.61
C GLU A 78 -4.99 5.42 8.62
N TRP A 79 -4.22 5.78 7.59
CA TRP A 79 -4.69 6.71 6.57
C TRP A 79 -5.82 6.11 5.73
N LEU A 80 -5.67 4.86 5.31
CA LEU A 80 -6.60 4.24 4.39
C LEU A 80 -7.85 3.68 5.09
N HIS A 81 -7.85 3.62 6.42
CA HIS A 81 -8.83 2.86 7.21
C HIS A 81 -8.98 1.44 6.65
N PHE A 82 -7.85 0.80 6.28
CA PHE A 82 -7.87 -0.51 5.63
C PHE A 82 -8.31 -1.58 6.62
N GLY A 83 -7.78 -1.52 7.84
CA GLY A 83 -8.12 -2.43 8.92
C GLY A 83 -7.13 -3.58 9.00
N LEU A 84 -6.40 -3.66 10.11
CA LEU A 84 -5.35 -4.65 10.35
C LEU A 84 -5.77 -6.11 10.10
N TYR A 85 -7.05 -6.45 10.31
CA TYR A 85 -7.57 -7.82 10.11
C TYR A 85 -7.96 -8.12 8.66
N GLU A 86 -8.02 -7.11 7.79
CA GLU A 86 -8.32 -7.28 6.37
C GLU A 86 -7.04 -7.44 5.53
N LEU A 87 -5.86 -7.20 6.13
CA LEU A 87 -4.59 -7.31 5.43
C LEU A 87 -4.32 -8.78 5.03
N PRO A 88 -3.84 -9.01 3.79
CA PRO A 88 -3.50 -10.35 3.35
C PRO A 88 -2.35 -10.93 4.19
N LEU A 89 -2.41 -12.23 4.46
CA LEU A 89 -1.31 -12.93 5.11
C LEU A 89 -0.11 -13.00 4.15
N LEU A 90 1.09 -13.09 4.71
CA LEU A 90 2.31 -13.15 3.91
C LEU A 90 2.31 -14.30 2.89
N HIS A 91 1.81 -15.47 3.30
CA HIS A 91 1.65 -16.62 2.41
C HIS A 91 0.80 -16.24 1.19
N ASP A 92 -0.32 -15.58 1.41
CA ASP A 92 -1.23 -15.18 0.35
C ASP A 92 -0.61 -14.09 -0.53
N CYS A 93 0.13 -13.15 0.06
CA CYS A 93 0.92 -12.17 -0.69
C CYS A 93 1.90 -12.84 -1.66
N LYS A 94 2.58 -13.92 -1.24
CA LYS A 94 3.51 -14.68 -2.11
C LYS A 94 2.76 -15.31 -3.29
N GLU A 95 1.57 -15.86 -3.06
CA GLU A 95 0.76 -16.45 -4.13
C GLU A 95 0.19 -15.38 -5.07
N MET A 96 -0.21 -14.23 -4.54
CA MET A 96 -0.68 -13.09 -5.34
C MET A 96 0.40 -12.56 -6.28
N VAL A 97 1.66 -12.44 -5.83
CA VAL A 97 2.76 -12.01 -6.70
C VAL A 97 3.24 -13.11 -7.66
N ARG A 98 2.85 -14.37 -7.45
CA ARG A 98 3.08 -15.47 -8.41
C ARG A 98 1.99 -15.52 -9.48
N ASP A 99 0.80 -15.00 -9.18
CA ASP A 99 -0.28 -14.88 -10.14
C ASP A 99 0.02 -13.80 -11.18
N ARG A 100 0.21 -14.25 -12.42
CA ARG A 100 0.51 -13.37 -13.56
C ARG A 100 -0.60 -12.36 -13.82
N SER A 101 -1.86 -12.75 -13.69
CA SER A 101 -3.00 -11.85 -13.93
C SER A 101 -3.08 -10.75 -12.86
N PHE A 102 -2.69 -11.08 -11.63
CA PHE A 102 -2.58 -10.12 -10.54
C PHE A 102 -1.42 -9.14 -10.80
N LEU A 103 -0.24 -9.64 -11.20
CA LEU A 103 0.89 -8.80 -11.57
C LEU A 103 0.56 -7.86 -12.74
N GLU A 104 -0.13 -8.35 -13.77
CA GLU A 104 -0.54 -7.52 -14.90
C GLU A 104 -1.43 -6.34 -14.47
N ARG A 105 -2.36 -6.56 -13.52
CA ARG A 105 -3.17 -5.48 -12.92
C ARG A 105 -2.33 -4.53 -12.08
N LEU A 106 -1.42 -5.06 -11.28
CA LEU A 106 -0.46 -4.29 -10.48
C LEU A 106 0.32 -3.32 -11.37
N TYR A 107 0.78 -3.80 -12.53
CA TYR A 107 1.54 -3.01 -13.50
C TYR A 107 0.66 -2.03 -14.29
N GLN A 108 -0.56 -2.40 -14.68
CA GLN A 108 -1.48 -1.50 -15.40
C GLN A 108 -1.88 -0.27 -14.58
N GLY A 109 -1.92 -0.36 -13.26
CA GLY A 109 -2.21 0.77 -12.39
C GLY A 109 -1.07 1.78 -12.22
N GLY A 110 0.09 1.55 -12.85
CA GLY A 110 1.21 2.51 -12.84
C GLY A 110 2.28 2.26 -11.77
N ILE A 111 2.35 1.07 -11.17
CA ILE A 111 3.46 0.69 -10.26
C ILE A 111 4.81 0.67 -10.99
N VAL A 112 4.81 0.37 -12.30
CA VAL A 112 5.99 0.47 -13.17
C VAL A 112 6.54 1.89 -13.33
N ASN A 113 5.76 2.94 -13.03
CA ASN A 113 6.19 4.33 -13.25
C ASN A 113 7.08 4.88 -12.13
N PHE A 114 7.26 4.13 -11.03
CA PHE A 114 8.19 4.50 -9.99
C PHE A 114 9.51 3.77 -10.25
N PHE A 115 10.56 4.51 -10.60
CA PHE A 115 11.92 3.96 -10.70
C PHE A 115 12.75 4.38 -9.48
N PRO A 116 13.40 3.43 -8.76
CA PRO A 116 13.29 1.98 -8.94
C PRO A 116 11.88 1.49 -8.56
N PRO A 117 11.43 0.31 -9.07
CA PRO A 117 10.12 -0.24 -8.77
C PRO A 117 9.91 -0.20 -7.26
N VAL A 118 8.85 0.48 -6.80
CA VAL A 118 8.53 0.56 -5.36
C VAL A 118 8.35 -0.84 -4.77
N LEU A 119 8.02 -1.83 -5.62
CA LEU A 119 7.89 -3.24 -5.30
C LEU A 119 8.99 -4.09 -5.95
N ALA A 120 10.24 -3.64 -5.96
CA ALA A 120 11.36 -4.49 -6.36
C ALA A 120 11.42 -5.71 -5.42
N LEU A 121 10.85 -6.83 -5.89
CA LEU A 121 10.63 -8.09 -5.18
C LEU A 121 11.90 -8.81 -4.69
N GLU A 122 13.09 -8.24 -4.90
CA GLU A 122 14.38 -8.87 -4.60
C GLU A 122 14.59 -9.13 -3.09
N GLU A 123 13.81 -8.49 -2.21
CA GLU A 123 13.94 -8.63 -0.75
C GLU A 123 12.95 -9.61 -0.09
N LEU A 124 12.05 -10.28 -0.85
CA LEU A 124 11.28 -11.40 -0.30
C LEU A 124 12.08 -12.71 -0.29
N LYS A 125 13.41 -12.63 -0.18
CA LYS A 125 14.24 -13.79 0.12
C LYS A 125 13.91 -14.27 1.53
N GLU A 126 13.56 -15.54 1.60
CA GLU A 126 13.24 -16.27 2.81
C GLU A 126 14.38 -16.12 3.81
N ASP A 127 14.08 -15.63 5.01
CA ASP A 127 14.83 -15.98 6.20
C ASP A 127 14.66 -17.50 6.39
N TYR A 128 15.50 -18.28 5.71
CA TYR A 128 15.88 -19.60 6.19
C TYR A 128 16.64 -19.38 7.49
N MET A 129 15.90 -19.35 8.60
CA MET A 129 16.52 -19.54 9.90
C MET A 129 17.09 -20.96 9.94
N SER A 130 18.41 -21.01 10.08
CA SER A 130 19.20 -22.17 10.48
C SER A 130 18.76 -22.72 11.83
#